data_AF-A0A0P9E5S3-F1
#
_entry.id   AF-A0A0P9E5S3-F1
#
_cell.length_a   1.000
_cell.length_b   1.000
_cell.length_c   1.000
_cell.angle_alpha   90.00
_cell.angle_beta   90.00
_cell.angle_gamma   90.00
#
_symmetry.space_group_name_H-M   'P 1'
#
loop_
_entity.id
_entity.type
_entity.pdbx_description
1 polymer ?
#
loop_
_entity_poly.entity_id
_entity_poly.type
_entity_poly.pdbx_seq_one_letter_code
_entity_poly.pdbx_strand_id
1 'polypeptide(L)'
;MGTIPQAYFNFIMDYAPYFYYIPGSGVDTEWGRGPAPAAHAIDFLNEAYSDEQFESEKTNIYNKIVALADYILSIQCTNDTKLAYGGFQSKDNSTYYYSIDAMRTIPALLKAYDLTGTPAYLDAAELAGGTFLYNMQNKPSELGVHDKYYGGFAQAVTIADVWLSEMCVIDLYGLISLKMLYDRTGEAKYQTMMNDALNFYRSGFEKLYMRYSPPPSGDGEWHRINASNTIYDDDFAYALSLPSADTMEIFLYPFESISASISLSTDMRLVTLLGFGLSSPLTCL
;
A
#
# COMPACT_ATOMS: atom_id res chain seq x y z
N MET A 1 -6.19 -15.25 15.48
CA MET A 1 -4.83 -14.68 15.53
C MET A 1 -4.04 -15.41 16.62
N GLY A 2 -2.71 -15.28 16.72
CA GLY A 2 -2.01 -15.66 17.96
C GLY A 2 -2.35 -14.68 19.09
N THR A 3 -2.04 -15.00 20.35
CA THR A 3 -2.20 -14.04 21.46
C THR A 3 -1.33 -12.81 21.19
N ILE A 4 -1.92 -11.62 21.31
CA ILE A 4 -1.26 -10.36 21.00
C ILE A 4 -0.83 -9.71 22.31
N PRO A 5 0.44 -9.31 22.46
CA PRO A 5 0.86 -8.60 23.67
C PRO A 5 0.03 -7.34 23.87
N GLN A 6 -0.58 -7.18 25.06
CA GLN A 6 -1.39 -5.99 25.39
C GLN A 6 -0.64 -4.67 25.13
N ALA A 7 0.67 -4.65 25.36
CA ALA A 7 1.51 -3.49 25.10
C ALA A 7 1.52 -3.09 23.60
N TYR A 8 1.47 -4.05 22.69
CA TYR A 8 1.39 -3.79 21.25
C TYR A 8 0.02 -3.22 20.86
N PHE A 9 -1.06 -3.81 21.37
CA PHE A 9 -2.41 -3.28 21.17
C PHE A 9 -2.52 -1.84 21.68
N ASN A 10 -2.09 -1.58 22.92
CA ASN A 10 -2.11 -0.24 23.49
C ASN A 10 -1.29 0.75 22.66
N PHE A 11 -0.12 0.34 22.16
CA PHE A 11 0.72 1.19 21.30
C PHE A 11 -0.03 1.64 20.03
N ILE A 12 -0.75 0.72 19.36
CA ILE A 12 -1.56 1.07 18.19
C ILE A 12 -2.72 2.01 18.57
N MET A 13 -3.42 1.71 19.66
CA MET A 13 -4.54 2.53 20.14
C MET A 13 -4.10 3.96 20.49
N ASP A 14 -2.93 4.11 21.10
CA ASP A 14 -2.43 5.39 21.58
C ASP A 14 -1.78 6.22 20.46
N TYR A 15 -1.01 5.59 19.56
CA TYR A 15 -0.08 6.31 18.67
C TYR A 15 -0.41 6.24 17.18
N ALA A 16 -1.33 5.39 16.71
CA ALA A 16 -1.78 5.50 15.32
C ALA A 16 -2.56 6.82 15.12
N PRO A 17 -2.39 7.56 13.99
CA PRO A 17 -1.68 7.17 12.76
C PRO A 17 -0.30 7.84 12.58
N TYR A 18 0.51 8.00 13.62
CA TYR A 18 1.85 8.57 13.47
C TYR A 18 2.83 7.55 12.87
N PHE A 19 3.71 8.01 11.98
CA PHE A 19 4.75 7.15 11.39
C PHE A 19 5.75 6.65 12.42
N TYR A 20 6.19 7.54 13.31
CA TYR A 20 7.24 7.24 14.28
C TYR A 20 6.87 7.65 15.69
N TYR A 21 7.27 6.79 16.63
CA TYR A 21 7.31 7.05 18.05
C TYR A 21 8.75 6.93 18.53
N ILE A 22 9.25 7.98 19.19
CA ILE A 22 10.60 8.05 19.72
C ILE A 22 10.51 7.84 21.25
N PRO A 23 11.08 6.73 21.78
CA PRO A 23 11.06 6.46 23.21
C PRO A 23 11.60 7.63 24.04
N GLY A 24 10.81 8.09 25.01
CA GLY A 24 11.16 9.23 25.88
C GLY A 24 10.89 10.61 25.28
N SER A 25 10.56 10.71 23.99
CA SER A 25 10.21 11.97 23.31
C SER A 25 8.75 12.03 22.88
N GLY A 26 8.12 10.88 22.59
CA GLY A 26 6.75 10.81 22.10
C GLY A 26 6.70 10.66 20.58
N VAL A 27 5.58 11.07 19.99
CA VAL A 27 5.41 11.00 18.52
C VAL A 27 6.35 11.96 17.80
N ASP A 28 6.87 11.55 16.66
CA ASP A 28 7.63 12.42 15.76
C ASP A 28 6.66 13.35 15.02
N THR A 29 6.76 14.65 15.30
CA THR A 29 5.91 15.68 14.69
C THR A 29 6.41 16.19 13.34
N GLU A 30 7.67 15.91 12.97
CA GLU A 30 8.24 16.26 11.67
C GLU A 30 7.69 15.34 10.57
N TRP A 31 7.70 14.04 10.87
CA TRP A 31 7.05 13.05 10.04
C TRP A 31 5.53 13.06 10.21
N GLY A 32 5.07 13.21 11.45
CA GLY A 32 3.66 13.35 11.76
C GLY A 32 2.86 12.10 11.39
N ARG A 33 1.61 12.33 10.98
CA ARG A 33 0.66 11.29 10.61
C ARG A 33 0.69 11.00 9.12
N GLY A 34 0.25 9.81 8.72
CA GLY A 34 0.07 9.49 7.30
C GLY A 34 -0.86 8.33 6.99
N PRO A 35 -1.15 8.13 5.69
CA PRO A 35 -2.07 7.10 5.21
C PRO A 35 -1.56 5.68 5.50
N ALA A 36 -0.26 5.42 5.35
CA ALA A 36 0.32 4.10 5.60
C ALA A 36 0.15 3.60 7.05
N PRO A 37 0.55 4.35 8.11
CA PRO A 37 0.30 3.93 9.49
C PRO A 37 -1.19 3.89 9.84
N ALA A 38 -2.03 4.76 9.25
CA ALA A 38 -3.47 4.71 9.44
C ALA A 38 -4.08 3.42 8.88
N ALA A 39 -3.76 3.08 7.63
CA ALA A 39 -4.24 1.88 6.96
C ALA A 39 -3.80 0.60 7.67
N HIS A 40 -2.52 0.53 8.06
CA HIS A 40 -2.00 -0.61 8.81
C HIS A 40 -2.69 -0.78 10.16
N ALA A 41 -2.94 0.31 10.87
CA ALA A 41 -3.66 0.26 12.14
C ALA A 41 -5.11 -0.20 11.94
N ILE A 42 -5.82 0.27 10.90
CA ILE A 42 -7.17 -0.21 10.59
C ILE A 42 -7.17 -1.71 10.30
N ASP A 43 -6.21 -2.20 9.50
CA ASP A 43 -6.10 -3.63 9.17
C ASP A 43 -5.95 -4.49 10.43
N PHE A 44 -5.00 -4.13 11.30
CA PHE A 44 -4.80 -4.82 12.57
C PHE A 44 -6.03 -4.73 13.49
N LEU A 45 -6.60 -3.52 13.64
CA LEU A 45 -7.73 -3.28 14.53
C LEU A 45 -9.00 -3.97 14.05
N ASN A 46 -9.19 -4.12 12.74
CA ASN A 46 -10.33 -4.84 12.19
C ASN A 46 -10.26 -6.33 12.51
N GLU A 47 -9.07 -6.93 12.50
CA GLU A 47 -8.89 -8.30 12.98
C GLU A 47 -9.06 -8.40 14.50
N ALA A 48 -8.50 -7.44 15.26
CA ALA A 48 -8.65 -7.39 16.71
C ALA A 48 -10.11 -7.22 17.15
N TYR A 49 -10.93 -6.48 16.39
CA TYR A 49 -12.36 -6.30 16.66
C TYR A 49 -13.13 -7.63 16.67
N SER A 50 -12.70 -8.61 15.89
CA SER A 50 -13.32 -9.93 15.80
C SER A 50 -12.69 -10.98 16.72
N ASP A 51 -11.59 -10.67 17.42
CA ASP A 51 -10.86 -11.62 18.26
C ASP A 51 -11.36 -11.58 19.72
N GLU A 52 -11.64 -12.75 20.30
CA GLU A 52 -12.19 -12.89 21.66
C GLU A 52 -11.29 -12.26 22.74
N GLN A 53 -9.98 -12.17 22.48
CA GLN A 53 -9.01 -11.50 23.36
C GLN A 53 -9.39 -10.04 23.64
N PHE A 54 -10.05 -9.38 22.70
CA PHE A 54 -10.37 -7.95 22.76
C PHE A 54 -11.87 -7.67 22.93
N GLU A 55 -12.65 -8.64 23.41
CA GLU A 55 -14.10 -8.50 23.57
C GLU A 55 -14.49 -7.27 24.40
N SER A 56 -13.74 -6.96 25.47
CA SER A 56 -13.98 -5.78 26.32
C SER A 56 -13.59 -4.46 25.66
N GLU A 57 -12.79 -4.50 24.59
CA GLU A 57 -12.25 -3.32 23.89
C GLU A 57 -12.98 -3.02 22.58
N LYS A 58 -13.96 -3.83 22.16
CA LYS A 58 -14.65 -3.69 20.87
C LYS A 58 -15.11 -2.28 20.56
N THR A 59 -15.74 -1.60 21.52
CA THR A 59 -16.20 -0.21 21.32
C THR A 59 -15.03 0.75 21.09
N ASN A 60 -13.93 0.59 21.83
CA ASN A 60 -12.74 1.44 21.65
C ASN A 60 -12.09 1.19 20.29
N ILE A 61 -11.98 -0.08 19.89
CA ILE A 61 -11.44 -0.50 18.59
C ILE A 61 -12.29 0.08 17.46
N TYR A 62 -13.61 -0.07 17.53
CA TYR A 62 -14.55 0.52 16.55
C TYR A 62 -14.33 2.02 16.41
N ASN A 63 -14.32 2.75 17.53
CA ASN A 63 -14.13 4.20 17.53
C ASN A 63 -12.76 4.59 16.96
N LYS A 64 -11.71 3.80 17.23
CA LYS A 64 -10.38 4.05 16.68
C LYS A 64 -10.34 3.81 15.17
N ILE A 65 -10.98 2.76 14.66
CA ILE A 65 -11.11 2.51 13.21
C ILE A 65 -11.81 3.68 12.52
N VAL A 66 -12.94 4.15 13.07
CA VAL A 66 -13.67 5.33 12.56
C VAL A 66 -12.75 6.56 12.51
N ALA A 67 -12.06 6.86 13.61
CA ALA A 67 -11.17 8.02 13.68
C ALA A 67 -10.00 7.94 12.66
N LEU A 68 -9.47 6.75 12.41
CA LEU A 68 -8.40 6.53 11.42
C LEU A 68 -8.93 6.63 9.99
N ALA A 69 -10.12 6.10 9.70
CA ALA A 69 -10.75 6.19 8.39
C ALA A 69 -11.12 7.65 8.06
N ASP A 70 -11.70 8.37 9.03
CA ASP A 70 -12.00 9.81 8.90
C ASP A 70 -10.73 10.64 8.65
N TYR A 71 -9.61 10.27 9.30
CA TYR A 71 -8.31 10.87 9.02
C TYR A 71 -7.87 10.61 7.56
N ILE A 72 -7.95 9.37 7.07
CA ILE A 72 -7.62 9.04 5.68
C ILE A 72 -8.47 9.87 4.69
N LEU A 73 -9.77 10.00 4.94
CA LEU A 73 -10.65 10.85 4.13
C LEU A 73 -10.20 12.32 4.13
N SER A 74 -9.79 12.84 5.30
CA SER A 74 -9.37 14.23 5.43
C SER A 74 -8.13 14.60 4.61
N ILE A 75 -7.32 13.61 4.23
CA ILE A 75 -6.09 13.79 3.43
C ILE A 75 -6.26 13.36 1.96
N GLN A 76 -7.46 12.96 1.54
CA GLN A 76 -7.74 12.63 0.14
C GLN A 76 -7.83 13.90 -0.71
N CYS A 77 -7.21 13.89 -1.90
CA CYS A 77 -7.36 14.99 -2.86
C CYS A 77 -8.75 14.92 -3.51
N THR A 78 -9.61 15.87 -3.16
CA THR A 78 -10.97 16.00 -3.72
C THR A 78 -11.07 17.05 -4.84
N ASN A 79 -9.95 17.64 -5.25
CA ASN A 79 -9.90 18.59 -6.37
C ASN A 79 -9.79 17.82 -7.69
N ASP A 80 -10.89 17.75 -8.45
CA ASP A 80 -11.02 17.02 -9.72
C ASP A 80 -10.22 17.62 -10.88
N THR A 81 -9.67 18.82 -10.71
CA THR A 81 -8.78 19.45 -11.70
C THR A 81 -7.33 18.98 -11.60
N LYS A 82 -7.01 18.15 -10.59
CA LYS A 82 -5.64 17.70 -10.28
C LYS A 82 -5.39 16.27 -10.72
N LEU A 83 -4.16 15.99 -11.15
CA LEU A 83 -3.70 14.63 -11.43
C LEU A 83 -3.67 13.76 -10.16
N ALA A 84 -3.52 14.41 -9.00
CA ALA A 84 -3.63 13.78 -7.68
C ALA A 84 -5.07 13.43 -7.26
N TYR A 85 -6.10 13.78 -8.05
CA TYR A 85 -7.51 13.56 -7.67
C TYR A 85 -7.79 12.10 -7.31
N GLY A 86 -8.28 11.89 -6.08
CA GLY A 86 -8.53 10.59 -5.47
C GLY A 86 -7.37 9.98 -4.67
N GLY A 87 -6.14 10.47 -4.85
CA GLY A 87 -4.99 10.05 -4.05
C GLY A 87 -5.00 10.63 -2.65
N PHE A 88 -4.10 10.16 -1.79
CA PHE A 88 -3.95 10.64 -0.41
C PHE A 88 -2.60 11.34 -0.21
N GLN A 89 -2.57 12.42 0.56
CA GLN A 89 -1.31 13.05 0.94
C GLN A 89 -0.44 12.04 1.69
N SER A 90 0.84 11.94 1.34
CA SER A 90 1.75 10.92 1.90
C SER A 90 2.05 11.08 3.39
N LYS A 91 1.83 12.28 3.91
CA LYS A 91 1.81 12.63 5.34
C LYS A 91 1.05 13.93 5.51
N ASP A 92 0.79 14.33 6.75
CA ASP A 92 0.19 15.63 7.07
C ASP A 92 0.89 16.78 6.30
N ASN A 93 0.10 17.51 5.51
CA ASN A 93 0.52 18.64 4.67
C ASN A 93 1.50 18.29 3.54
N SER A 94 1.64 17.00 3.20
CA SER A 94 2.44 16.60 2.04
C SER A 94 1.84 17.13 0.74
N THR A 95 2.70 17.54 -0.17
CA THR A 95 2.31 17.85 -1.55
C THR A 95 2.35 16.63 -2.45
N TYR A 96 2.81 15.47 -1.96
CA TYR A 96 2.98 14.25 -2.73
C TYR A 96 1.85 13.25 -2.47
N TYR A 97 1.45 12.57 -3.55
CA TYR A 97 0.42 11.55 -3.58
C TYR A 97 1.00 10.31 -4.23
N TYR A 98 1.28 9.27 -3.44
CA TYR A 98 1.91 8.04 -3.92
C TYR A 98 0.89 6.98 -4.28
N SER A 99 1.21 6.20 -5.30
CA SER A 99 0.45 4.99 -5.68
C SER A 99 0.34 4.03 -4.50
N ILE A 100 1.46 3.75 -3.81
CA ILE A 100 1.48 2.84 -2.66
C ILE A 100 0.59 3.28 -1.50
N ASP A 101 0.43 4.59 -1.28
CA ASP A 101 -0.44 5.10 -0.22
C ASP A 101 -1.91 4.79 -0.53
N ALA A 102 -2.35 5.02 -1.77
CA ALA A 102 -3.68 4.62 -2.22
C ALA A 102 -3.89 3.09 -2.15
N MET A 103 -2.86 2.32 -2.54
CA MET A 103 -2.90 0.86 -2.46
C MET A 103 -2.96 0.32 -1.03
N ARG A 104 -2.52 1.09 -0.03
CA ARG A 104 -2.67 0.73 1.39
C ARG A 104 -4.00 1.16 1.96
N THR A 105 -4.50 2.33 1.57
CA THR A 105 -5.74 2.87 2.15
C THR A 105 -7.00 2.22 1.59
N ILE A 106 -7.02 1.77 0.33
CA ILE A 106 -8.21 1.14 -0.27
C ILE A 106 -8.70 -0.06 0.58
N PRO A 107 -7.88 -1.07 0.93
CA PRO A 107 -8.34 -2.21 1.74
C PRO A 107 -8.82 -1.77 3.13
N ALA A 108 -8.10 -0.83 3.75
CA ALA A 108 -8.44 -0.29 5.06
C ALA A 108 -9.80 0.43 5.05
N LEU A 109 -10.05 1.29 4.06
CA LEU A 109 -11.32 1.99 3.89
C LEU A 109 -12.47 1.01 3.60
N LEU A 110 -12.23 -0.02 2.79
CA LEU A 110 -13.24 -1.06 2.53
C LEU A 110 -13.57 -1.88 3.79
N LYS A 111 -12.58 -2.20 4.63
CA LYS A 111 -12.80 -2.85 5.93
C LYS A 111 -13.56 -1.94 6.90
N ALA A 112 -13.19 -0.66 6.97
CA ALA A 112 -13.92 0.33 7.76
C ALA A 112 -15.38 0.45 7.28
N TYR A 113 -15.62 0.49 5.97
CA TYR A 113 -16.95 0.48 5.38
C TYR A 113 -17.76 -0.75 5.80
N ASP A 114 -17.18 -1.95 5.70
CA ASP A 114 -17.88 -3.18 6.09
C ASP A 114 -18.27 -3.18 7.57
N LEU A 115 -17.42 -2.60 8.42
CA LEU A 115 -17.65 -2.53 9.86
C LEU A 115 -18.69 -1.47 10.24
N THR A 116 -18.68 -0.30 9.59
CA THR A 116 -19.46 0.87 10.03
C THR A 116 -20.68 1.14 9.16
N GLY A 117 -20.69 0.66 7.92
CA GLY A 117 -21.67 1.02 6.89
C GLY A 117 -21.56 2.46 6.39
N THR A 118 -20.47 3.18 6.68
CA THR A 118 -20.29 4.61 6.30
C THR A 118 -19.99 4.75 4.80
N PRO A 119 -20.91 5.27 3.96
CA PRO A 119 -20.74 5.24 2.50
C PRO A 119 -19.51 6.01 2.01
N ALA A 120 -19.13 7.09 2.69
CA ALA A 120 -17.98 7.91 2.32
C ALA A 120 -16.64 7.12 2.29
N TYR A 121 -16.52 6.03 3.06
CA TYR A 121 -15.33 5.18 3.03
C TYR A 121 -15.27 4.35 1.74
N LEU A 122 -16.41 3.83 1.27
CA LEU A 122 -16.51 3.14 -0.02
C LEU A 122 -16.25 4.12 -1.17
N ASP A 123 -16.90 5.29 -1.16
CA ASP A 123 -16.73 6.31 -2.19
C ASP A 123 -15.25 6.74 -2.31
N ALA A 124 -14.57 6.92 -1.18
CA ALA A 124 -13.15 7.27 -1.15
C ALA A 124 -12.26 6.13 -1.71
N ALA A 125 -12.56 4.87 -1.39
CA ALA A 125 -11.83 3.72 -1.92
C ALA A 125 -12.02 3.56 -3.44
N GLU A 126 -13.25 3.73 -3.94
CA GLU A 126 -13.55 3.68 -5.37
C GLU A 126 -12.90 4.85 -6.12
N LEU A 127 -12.87 6.05 -5.54
CA LEU A 127 -12.19 7.19 -6.14
C LEU A 127 -10.67 6.96 -6.23
N ALA A 128 -10.07 6.42 -5.17
CA ALA A 128 -8.65 6.09 -5.14
C ALA A 128 -8.28 5.02 -6.18
N GLY A 129 -9.03 3.92 -6.27
CA GLY A 129 -8.73 2.86 -7.23
C GLY A 129 -9.13 3.20 -8.66
N GLY A 130 -10.37 3.66 -8.83
CA GLY A 130 -11.02 3.85 -10.13
C GLY A 130 -10.61 5.12 -10.86
N THR A 131 -10.07 6.11 -10.15
CA THR A 131 -9.57 7.36 -10.77
C THR A 131 -8.09 7.54 -10.52
N PHE A 132 -7.65 7.61 -9.26
CA PHE A 132 -6.25 7.92 -8.96
C PHE A 132 -5.30 6.83 -9.48
N LEU A 133 -5.41 5.58 -9.02
CA LEU A 133 -4.54 4.50 -9.48
C LEU A 133 -4.66 4.23 -10.98
N TYR A 134 -5.86 4.36 -11.55
CA TYR A 134 -6.05 4.29 -12.99
C TYR A 134 -5.22 5.36 -13.73
N ASN A 135 -5.24 6.60 -13.24
CA ASN A 135 -4.42 7.68 -13.77
C ASN A 135 -2.93 7.39 -13.58
N MET A 136 -2.50 6.90 -12.41
CA MET A 136 -1.10 6.56 -12.14
C MET A 136 -0.54 5.51 -13.11
N GLN A 137 -1.39 4.61 -13.63
CA GLN A 137 -1.01 3.59 -14.62
C GLN A 137 -1.04 4.12 -16.07
N ASN A 138 -2.00 4.98 -16.43
CA ASN A 138 -2.28 5.34 -17.83
C ASN A 138 -1.75 6.71 -18.24
N LYS A 139 -2.01 7.75 -17.43
CA LYS A 139 -1.76 9.16 -17.78
C LYS A 139 -0.31 9.50 -18.08
N PRO A 140 0.70 8.93 -17.38
CA PRO A 140 2.09 9.23 -17.69
C PRO A 140 2.44 9.02 -19.18
N SER A 141 1.91 7.96 -19.80
CA SER A 141 2.15 7.68 -21.22
C SER A 141 1.41 8.64 -22.16
N GLU A 142 0.18 9.04 -21.81
CA GLU A 142 -0.61 10.01 -22.58
C GLU A 142 0.00 11.42 -22.58
N LEU A 143 0.71 11.75 -21.49
CA LEU A 143 1.34 13.05 -21.27
C LEU A 143 2.81 13.09 -21.70
N GLY A 144 3.37 11.99 -22.20
CA GLY A 144 4.78 11.88 -22.58
C GLY A 144 5.76 11.89 -21.41
N VAL A 145 5.28 11.65 -20.18
CA VAL A 145 6.10 11.41 -18.98
C VAL A 145 6.76 10.03 -19.07
N HIS A 146 6.03 9.06 -19.60
CA HIS A 146 6.55 7.79 -20.10
C HIS A 146 6.46 7.78 -21.63
N ASP A 147 7.41 7.13 -22.29
CA ASP A 147 7.44 6.99 -23.76
C ASP A 147 6.33 6.07 -24.29
N LYS A 148 5.83 5.16 -23.46
CA LYS A 148 4.72 4.26 -23.75
C LYS A 148 4.01 3.81 -22.46
N TYR A 149 2.89 3.13 -22.64
CA TYR A 149 2.22 2.42 -21.56
C TYR A 149 2.96 1.12 -21.23
N TYR A 150 3.30 0.94 -19.96
CA TYR A 150 4.03 -0.24 -19.47
C TYR A 150 3.19 -1.22 -18.66
N GLY A 151 2.09 -0.75 -18.06
CA GLY A 151 1.27 -1.52 -17.12
C GLY A 151 1.68 -1.37 -15.65
N GLY A 152 2.80 -0.71 -15.33
CA GLY A 152 3.13 -0.30 -13.97
C GLY A 152 2.49 1.04 -13.59
N PHE A 153 2.49 1.35 -12.30
CA PHE A 153 2.03 2.61 -11.74
C PHE A 153 3.22 3.57 -11.60
N ALA A 154 3.06 4.83 -12.03
CA ALA A 154 4.01 5.86 -11.63
C ALA A 154 4.05 5.97 -10.09
N GLN A 155 5.22 6.25 -9.54
CA GLN A 155 5.45 6.23 -8.10
C GLN A 155 4.55 7.25 -7.37
N ALA A 156 4.52 8.48 -7.88
CA ALA A 156 3.77 9.57 -7.27
C ALA A 156 3.45 10.69 -8.26
N VAL A 157 2.51 11.53 -7.87
CA VAL A 157 2.28 12.84 -8.47
C VAL A 157 2.12 13.88 -7.36
N THR A 158 2.57 15.10 -7.60
CA THR A 158 2.39 16.20 -6.64
C THR A 158 1.09 16.96 -6.90
N ILE A 159 0.64 17.75 -5.92
CA ILE A 159 -0.52 18.66 -6.10
C ILE A 159 -0.30 19.72 -7.19
N ALA A 160 0.96 19.94 -7.59
CA ALA A 160 1.35 20.79 -8.70
C ALA A 160 1.41 20.03 -10.04
N ASP A 161 0.87 18.80 -10.09
CA ASP A 161 0.80 17.95 -11.28
C ASP A 161 2.18 17.53 -11.82
N VAL A 162 3.19 17.49 -10.95
CA VAL A 162 4.56 17.00 -11.25
C VAL A 162 4.67 15.52 -10.90
N TRP A 163 5.11 14.71 -11.86
CA TRP A 163 5.24 13.26 -11.73
C TRP A 163 6.59 12.81 -11.15
N LEU A 164 6.55 11.79 -10.29
CA LEU A 164 7.66 10.88 -10.07
C LEU A 164 7.44 9.66 -10.95
N SER A 165 8.23 9.55 -12.02
CA SER A 165 7.96 8.66 -13.15
C SER A 165 8.38 7.20 -12.91
N GLU A 166 9.11 6.90 -11.85
CA GLU A 166 9.56 5.54 -11.54
C GLU A 166 8.37 4.59 -11.29
N MET A 167 8.55 3.30 -11.53
CA MET A 167 7.55 2.27 -11.22
C MET A 167 8.16 1.26 -10.25
N CYS A 168 7.64 1.16 -9.03
CA CYS A 168 8.29 0.41 -7.95
C CYS A 168 7.61 -0.95 -7.74
N VAL A 169 8.38 -2.01 -7.45
CA VAL A 169 7.82 -3.36 -7.26
C VAL A 169 6.90 -3.47 -6.04
N ILE A 170 7.06 -2.57 -5.05
CA ILE A 170 6.17 -2.48 -3.90
C ILE A 170 4.71 -2.25 -4.31
N ASP A 171 4.47 -1.66 -5.49
CA ASP A 171 3.13 -1.44 -6.03
C ASP A 171 2.38 -2.74 -6.35
N LEU A 172 3.05 -3.90 -6.35
CA LEU A 172 2.41 -5.22 -6.36
C LEU A 172 1.48 -5.43 -5.15
N TYR A 173 1.71 -4.72 -4.03
CA TYR A 173 0.76 -4.66 -2.91
C TYR A 173 -0.63 -4.19 -3.36
N GLY A 174 -0.70 -3.33 -4.38
CA GLY A 174 -1.94 -2.82 -4.97
C GLY A 174 -2.85 -3.87 -5.59
N LEU A 175 -2.37 -5.09 -5.86
CA LEU A 175 -3.20 -6.18 -6.37
C LEU A 175 -4.34 -6.52 -5.39
N ILE A 176 -4.09 -6.44 -4.08
CA ILE A 176 -5.15 -6.62 -3.06
C ILE A 176 -6.25 -5.59 -3.23
N SER A 177 -5.86 -4.33 -3.34
CA SER A 177 -6.78 -3.20 -3.46
C SER A 177 -7.69 -3.35 -4.66
N LEU A 178 -7.08 -3.61 -5.82
CA LEU A 178 -7.80 -3.75 -7.08
C LEU A 178 -8.68 -5.00 -7.07
N LYS A 179 -8.25 -6.10 -6.45
CA LYS A 179 -9.07 -7.31 -6.29
C LYS A 179 -10.29 -7.05 -5.41
N MET A 180 -10.10 -6.39 -4.27
CA MET A 180 -11.21 -6.05 -3.37
C MET A 180 -12.22 -5.10 -4.03
N LEU A 181 -11.76 -4.16 -4.85
CA LEU A 181 -12.65 -3.30 -5.64
C LEU A 181 -13.37 -4.08 -6.74
N TYR A 182 -12.66 -4.93 -7.48
CA TYR A 182 -13.24 -5.80 -8.50
C TYR A 182 -14.34 -6.70 -7.93
N ASP A 183 -14.10 -7.34 -6.79
CA ASP A 183 -15.06 -8.24 -6.16
C ASP A 183 -16.35 -7.52 -5.73
N ARG A 184 -16.25 -6.23 -5.42
CA ARG A 184 -17.39 -5.41 -5.00
C ARG A 184 -18.18 -4.85 -6.17
N THR A 185 -17.49 -4.34 -7.20
CA THR A 185 -18.15 -3.59 -8.27
C THR A 185 -18.36 -4.40 -9.55
N GLY A 186 -17.59 -5.47 -9.75
CA GLY A 186 -17.55 -6.23 -11.00
C GLY A 186 -16.96 -5.45 -12.18
N GLU A 187 -16.36 -4.28 -11.95
CA GLU A 187 -15.85 -3.45 -13.04
C GLU A 187 -14.58 -4.05 -13.65
N ALA A 188 -14.63 -4.38 -14.94
CA ALA A 188 -13.53 -4.97 -15.68
C ALA A 188 -12.24 -4.15 -15.64
N LYS A 189 -12.31 -2.82 -15.42
CA LYS A 189 -11.13 -1.94 -15.32
C LYS A 189 -10.14 -2.41 -14.25
N TYR A 190 -10.63 -2.84 -13.08
CA TYR A 190 -9.76 -3.28 -12.00
C TYR A 190 -9.03 -4.59 -12.35
N GLN A 191 -9.71 -5.50 -13.05
CA GLN A 191 -9.09 -6.72 -13.54
C GLN A 191 -8.02 -6.43 -14.60
N THR A 192 -8.26 -5.49 -15.52
CA THR A 192 -7.26 -5.04 -16.49
C THR A 192 -6.04 -4.43 -15.79
N MET A 193 -6.25 -3.51 -14.84
CA MET A 193 -5.16 -2.89 -14.09
C MET A 193 -4.28 -3.93 -13.35
N MET A 194 -4.90 -4.94 -12.74
CA MET A 194 -4.18 -6.04 -12.07
C MET A 194 -3.35 -6.88 -13.05
N ASN A 195 -3.94 -7.26 -14.18
CA ASN A 195 -3.26 -8.08 -15.19
C ASN A 195 -2.05 -7.35 -15.77
N ASP A 196 -2.22 -6.06 -16.08
CA ASP A 196 -1.15 -5.23 -16.62
C ASP A 196 -0.01 -5.05 -15.62
N ALA A 197 -0.33 -4.76 -14.36
CA ALA A 197 0.66 -4.65 -13.29
C ALA A 197 1.42 -5.96 -13.10
N LEU A 198 0.71 -7.09 -13.02
CA LEU A 198 1.34 -8.40 -12.86
C LEU A 198 2.28 -8.73 -14.02
N ASN A 199 1.84 -8.50 -15.26
CA ASN A 199 2.65 -8.76 -16.45
C ASN A 199 3.91 -7.90 -16.47
N PHE A 200 3.81 -6.64 -16.05
CA PHE A 200 4.93 -5.71 -16.01
C PHE A 200 5.93 -6.03 -14.89
N TYR A 201 5.46 -6.06 -13.64
CA TYR A 201 6.33 -6.16 -12.47
C TYR A 201 6.94 -7.55 -12.27
N ARG A 202 6.35 -8.62 -12.79
CA ARG A 202 6.84 -10.01 -12.59
C ARG A 202 8.32 -10.15 -12.91
N SER A 203 8.76 -9.63 -14.06
CA SER A 203 10.15 -9.74 -14.49
C SER A 203 11.13 -8.97 -13.61
N GLY A 204 10.69 -7.83 -13.06
CA GLY A 204 11.44 -7.04 -12.08
C GLY A 204 11.56 -7.77 -10.75
N PHE A 205 10.42 -8.24 -10.25
CA PHE A 205 10.29 -8.92 -8.97
C PHE A 205 11.10 -10.23 -8.91
N GLU A 206 10.98 -11.12 -9.90
CA GLU A 206 11.70 -12.40 -9.95
C GLU A 206 13.22 -12.24 -9.98
N LYS A 207 13.70 -11.11 -10.53
CA LYS A 207 15.12 -10.78 -10.59
C LYS A 207 15.58 -9.90 -9.43
N LEU A 208 14.73 -9.73 -8.42
CA LEU A 208 14.96 -8.92 -7.22
C LEU A 208 15.35 -7.47 -7.55
N TYR A 209 14.65 -6.85 -8.51
CA TYR A 209 14.73 -5.41 -8.76
C TYR A 209 13.73 -4.65 -7.91
N MET A 210 14.02 -3.37 -7.66
CA MET A 210 13.21 -2.49 -6.83
C MET A 210 12.30 -1.59 -7.66
N ARG A 211 12.80 -1.08 -8.79
CA ARG A 211 12.08 -0.12 -9.61
C ARG A 211 12.49 -0.17 -11.07
N TYR A 212 11.57 0.23 -11.95
CA TYR A 212 11.84 0.50 -13.35
C TYR A 212 11.92 2.01 -13.60
N SER A 213 12.86 2.45 -14.43
CA SER A 213 13.04 3.86 -14.81
C SER A 213 12.62 4.10 -16.26
N PRO A 214 11.34 4.46 -16.52
CA PRO A 214 10.83 4.58 -17.89
C PRO A 214 11.41 5.79 -18.64
N PRO A 215 11.75 5.66 -19.95
CA PRO A 215 12.03 6.80 -20.82
C PRO A 215 10.79 7.70 -20.96
N PRO A 216 10.94 8.96 -21.41
CA PRO A 216 12.18 9.60 -21.88
C PRO A 216 13.09 10.12 -20.76
N SER A 217 12.62 10.16 -19.51
CA SER A 217 13.38 10.69 -18.37
C SER A 217 14.30 9.66 -17.72
N GLY A 218 13.90 8.39 -17.72
CA GLY A 218 14.69 7.25 -17.28
C GLY A 218 15.50 6.59 -18.40
N ASP A 219 16.26 5.55 -18.03
CA ASP A 219 17.13 4.79 -18.93
C ASP A 219 16.47 3.56 -19.56
N GLY A 220 15.21 3.28 -19.21
CA GLY A 220 14.47 2.13 -19.68
C GLY A 220 14.87 0.81 -19.03
N GLU A 221 15.55 0.86 -17.88
CA GLU A 221 16.08 -0.32 -17.19
C GLU A 221 15.46 -0.53 -15.79
N TRP A 222 15.63 -1.76 -15.29
CA TRP A 222 15.30 -2.12 -13.91
C TRP A 222 16.50 -1.89 -12.98
N HIS A 223 16.24 -1.34 -11.80
CA HIS A 223 17.24 -0.90 -10.84
C HIS A 223 17.04 -1.55 -9.47
N ARG A 224 18.16 -1.80 -8.80
CA ARG A 224 18.25 -2.10 -7.36
C ARG A 224 18.60 -0.82 -6.60
N ILE A 225 18.76 -0.90 -5.28
CA ILE A 225 19.23 0.25 -4.50
C ILE A 225 20.71 0.47 -4.78
N ASN A 226 21.02 1.66 -5.29
CA ASN A 226 22.39 2.11 -5.55
C ASN A 226 23.21 1.11 -6.40
N ALA A 227 24.54 1.28 -6.43
CA ALA A 227 25.45 0.35 -7.10
C ALA A 227 25.69 -0.96 -6.31
N SER A 228 25.04 -1.14 -5.15
CA SER A 228 25.40 -2.18 -4.17
C SER A 228 24.63 -3.50 -4.31
N ASN A 229 23.85 -3.70 -5.38
CA ASN A 229 23.00 -4.89 -5.57
C ASN A 229 22.05 -5.18 -4.39
N THR A 230 21.73 -4.16 -3.60
CA THR A 230 20.90 -4.29 -2.40
C THR A 230 19.43 -4.15 -2.75
N ILE A 231 18.57 -4.87 -2.04
CA ILE A 231 17.12 -4.71 -2.06
C ILE A 231 16.64 -4.34 -0.66
N TYR A 232 15.55 -3.60 -0.54
CA TYR A 232 14.86 -3.46 0.73
C TYR A 232 13.95 -4.67 0.89
N ASP A 233 14.07 -5.34 2.03
CA ASP A 233 13.32 -6.55 2.35
C ASP A 233 11.84 -6.25 2.61
N ASP A 234 11.52 -5.06 3.12
CA ASP A 234 10.16 -4.58 3.33
C ASP A 234 9.37 -4.43 2.02
N ASP A 235 9.94 -3.81 0.98
CA ASP A 235 9.30 -3.66 -0.34
C ASP A 235 8.92 -5.02 -0.93
N PHE A 236 9.80 -6.02 -0.77
CA PHE A 236 9.53 -7.39 -1.19
C PHE A 236 8.52 -8.10 -0.28
N ALA A 237 8.59 -7.90 1.03
CA ALA A 237 7.63 -8.46 1.97
C ALA A 237 6.20 -7.94 1.69
N TYR A 238 6.05 -6.66 1.38
CA TYR A 238 4.76 -6.08 0.98
C TYR A 238 4.30 -6.58 -0.38
N ALA A 239 5.17 -6.68 -1.37
CA ALA A 239 4.81 -7.26 -2.66
C ALA A 239 4.36 -8.73 -2.54
N LEU A 240 4.90 -9.48 -1.57
CA LEU A 240 4.53 -10.87 -1.28
C LEU A 240 3.32 -11.01 -0.36
N SER A 241 2.91 -9.98 0.37
CA SER A 241 1.72 -10.02 1.20
C SER A 241 0.48 -9.98 0.31
N LEU A 242 0.13 -11.13 -0.26
CA LEU A 242 -1.13 -11.39 -0.95
C LEU A 242 -2.04 -12.24 -0.03
N PRO A 243 -3.36 -11.99 0.04
CA PRO A 243 -4.27 -12.69 0.92
C PRO A 243 -4.78 -13.93 0.19
N SER A 244 -4.60 -15.08 0.85
CA SER A 244 -5.17 -16.39 0.54
C SER A 244 -4.65 -17.13 -0.71
N ALA A 245 -4.75 -18.46 -0.64
CA ALA A 245 -4.29 -19.40 -1.66
C ALA A 245 -4.94 -19.21 -3.05
N ASP A 246 -6.07 -18.50 -3.13
CA ASP A 246 -6.78 -18.26 -4.39
C ASP A 246 -6.12 -17.15 -5.23
N THR A 247 -5.39 -16.20 -4.62
CA THR A 247 -4.54 -15.26 -5.38
C THR A 247 -3.19 -15.86 -5.76
N MET A 248 -2.73 -16.91 -5.07
CA MET A 248 -1.55 -17.68 -5.47
C MET A 248 -1.77 -18.47 -6.77
N GLU A 249 -2.98 -18.89 -7.12
CA GLU A 249 -3.23 -19.54 -8.42
C GLU A 249 -2.87 -18.64 -9.61
N ILE A 250 -3.02 -17.31 -9.48
CA ILE A 250 -2.64 -16.34 -10.51
C ILE A 250 -1.10 -16.30 -10.68
N PHE A 251 -0.34 -16.56 -9.61
CA PHE A 251 1.11 -16.72 -9.70
C PHE A 251 1.51 -18.10 -10.24
N LEU A 252 0.80 -19.17 -9.91
CA LEU A 252 1.22 -20.56 -10.15
C LEU A 252 0.91 -21.14 -11.54
N TYR A 253 0.09 -20.50 -12.37
CA TYR A 253 -0.39 -21.12 -13.62
C TYR A 253 0.58 -21.13 -14.82
N PRO A 254 1.90 -20.89 -14.66
CA PRO A 254 2.85 -21.73 -15.40
C PRO A 254 4.14 -22.08 -14.61
N PHE A 255 4.07 -22.30 -13.28
CA PHE A 255 5.23 -22.81 -12.51
C PHE A 255 5.36 -24.34 -12.63
N GLU A 256 5.53 -24.87 -13.85
CA GLU A 256 5.86 -26.31 -14.04
C GLU A 256 7.36 -26.59 -14.20
N SER A 257 8.25 -25.58 -14.17
CA SER A 257 9.68 -25.80 -14.47
C SER A 257 10.71 -25.38 -13.42
N ILE A 258 10.30 -24.96 -12.22
CA ILE A 258 11.26 -24.65 -11.14
C ILE A 258 10.99 -25.53 -9.93
N SER A 259 11.67 -26.67 -9.88
CA SER A 259 11.83 -27.47 -8.66
C SER A 259 12.81 -26.75 -7.72
N ALA A 260 12.35 -25.70 -7.06
CA ALA A 260 13.00 -25.15 -5.88
C ALA A 260 12.06 -25.37 -4.70
N SER A 261 12.32 -26.42 -3.93
CA SER A 261 11.64 -26.73 -2.69
C SER A 261 11.87 -25.62 -1.66
N ILE A 262 11.01 -24.60 -1.63
CA ILE A 262 10.87 -23.73 -0.47
C ILE A 262 9.82 -24.39 0.42
N SER A 263 10.29 -25.12 1.43
CA SER A 263 9.45 -25.60 2.53
C SER A 263 9.02 -24.38 3.34
N LEU A 264 7.86 -23.81 3.01
CA LEU A 264 7.19 -22.83 3.85
C LEU A 264 6.46 -23.61 4.95
N SER A 265 7.10 -23.73 6.11
CA SER A 265 6.43 -24.22 7.32
C SER A 265 5.30 -23.27 7.69
N THR A 266 4.17 -23.84 8.06
CA THR A 266 2.89 -23.22 8.46
C THR A 266 2.98 -22.23 9.63
N ASP A 267 4.18 -21.96 10.16
CA ASP A 267 4.46 -21.11 11.33
C ASP A 267 4.83 -19.64 10.99
N MET A 268 4.80 -19.25 9.72
CA MET A 268 5.19 -17.88 9.31
C MET A 268 4.09 -16.81 9.53
N ARG A 269 3.11 -17.08 10.39
CA ARG A 269 2.08 -16.11 10.82
C ARG A 269 2.50 -15.28 12.05
N LEU A 270 3.74 -15.44 12.55
CA LEU A 270 4.15 -14.86 13.83
C LEU A 270 5.52 -14.14 13.83
N VAL A 271 6.09 -13.80 12.68
CA VAL A 271 7.37 -13.07 12.60
C VAL A 271 7.21 -11.75 11.87
N THR A 272 6.46 -10.83 12.49
CA THR A 272 6.66 -9.40 12.27
C THR A 272 7.20 -8.84 13.60
N LEU A 273 8.46 -9.18 13.90
CA LEU A 273 9.13 -8.86 15.16
C LEU A 273 10.06 -7.64 15.00
N LEU A 274 9.91 -6.75 15.98
CA LEU A 274 10.98 -5.95 16.62
C LEU A 274 11.52 -4.74 15.86
N GLY A 275 11.24 -3.58 16.44
CA GLY A 275 11.95 -2.36 16.12
C GLY A 275 13.47 -2.52 16.27
N PHE A 276 14.19 -2.02 15.27
CA PHE A 276 15.57 -1.62 15.42
C PHE A 276 15.72 -0.19 14.91
N GLY A 277 16.12 0.68 15.82
CA GLY A 277 16.57 2.02 15.50
C GLY A 277 17.98 2.02 14.89
N LEU A 278 18.21 3.09 14.12
CA LEU A 278 19.50 3.69 13.73
C LEU A 278 20.33 2.91 12.69
N SER A 279 20.29 3.36 11.43
CA SER A 279 21.23 4.39 10.92
C SER A 279 21.27 4.43 9.38
N SER A 280 20.64 5.44 8.80
CA SER A 280 21.00 6.17 7.56
C SER A 280 19.74 6.71 6.87
N PRO A 281 19.79 7.93 6.31
CA PRO A 281 18.61 8.64 5.85
C PRO A 281 18.04 7.97 4.59
N LEU A 282 16.73 7.74 4.63
CA LEU A 282 15.89 7.28 3.54
C LEU A 282 16.09 8.13 2.28
N THR A 283 16.71 7.55 1.26
CA THR A 283 16.46 7.88 -0.15
C THR A 283 15.60 6.77 -0.73
N CYS A 284 14.32 6.81 -0.40
CA CYS A 284 13.18 6.26 -1.13
C CYS A 284 11.93 6.73 -0.37
N LEU A 285 11.64 8.02 -0.51
CA LEU A 285 10.36 8.63 -0.20
C LEU A 285 10.02 9.44 -1.45
#